data_AF-A0A3D6BB15-F1
#
_entry.id   AF-A0A3D6BB15-F1
#
_cell.length_a   1.000
_cell.length_b   1.000
_cell.length_c   1.000
_cell.angle_alpha   90.00
_cell.angle_beta   90.00
_cell.angle_gamma   90.00
#
_symmetry.space_group_name_H-M   'P 1'
#
loop_
_entity.id
_entity.type
_entity.pdbx_description
1 polymer ?
#
loop_
_entity_poly.entity_id
_entity_poly.type
_entity_poly.pdbx_seq_one_letter_code
_entity_poly.pdbx_strand_id
1 'polypeptide(L)'
;MREFAEHIVACNGVKIKDILPTGIIEGSGKPRLTDGQASIRDKYLELEHREDCGKKNVNIYLNKFVTNIFKLNKRHKDLLEIAAYIFAADRRTYRGKPDDDEYHSWSRAFHFHINVRDYNFWNKQEIKDLLEQALCFMTGDHSYKFKFHKAGSDFPTNIFDTETFVVETPDNLRVALFSGGIDSLAGAIELLETTNAEICLVSHQTGLPGIQNTQKTLYNEINKLYPGRCSHYKFRCGLSDTPSRDETQRTRSFLYTSIAFALAKEYKQNCIYVYENGITSINFAETQDLMNGRASRTTHPQTIRRLEELFTAIAEEPFTIHNPYFFKTKTDVVEVIKTNNRLDLLDSSVSCSTTRNKEPGNTHCGKCSQCIDRRFAVYAAEVEKYDENGLYHFDFLKDDLESDVIKKLLTEYIRLAQNFAKQDIDGWYEERSSEIVEMIDFIDGTTEYERLDKLYKLCQRHSEQIEKSIKRMRDIYDSPYATCKPKSFFNLILGPRSYQQEIKTTIIEKPKIEKEVPSKGLKKLVKETCESLIKQKKITEVSNETKKKRPISSLIVEELKKNNYVITKKNENTINDYFRKFELRIIKEKSGNLVVEDNHTAR
;
A
#
# COMPACT_ATOMS: atom_id res chain seq x y z
N MET A 1 -23.84 6.10 5.60
CA MET A 1 -22.86 5.17 5.01
C MET A 1 -22.38 5.83 3.73
N ARG A 2 -21.13 6.30 3.66
CA ARG A 2 -20.57 6.79 2.38
C ARG A 2 -20.21 5.55 1.56
N GLU A 3 -20.72 5.46 0.33
CA GLU A 3 -20.45 4.35 -0.59
C GLU A 3 -18.97 4.35 -0.99
N PHE A 4 -18.33 3.17 -1.02
CA PHE A 4 -16.97 3.03 -1.57
C PHE A 4 -16.96 3.42 -3.06
N ALA A 5 -15.84 3.94 -3.55
CA ALA A 5 -15.67 4.20 -4.97
C ALA A 5 -15.61 2.87 -5.74
N GLU A 6 -16.73 2.47 -6.35
CA GLU A 6 -16.79 1.32 -7.24
C GLU A 6 -16.27 1.70 -8.63
N HIS A 7 -15.28 0.93 -9.09
CA HIS A 7 -14.65 1.08 -10.40
C HIS A 7 -15.00 -0.11 -11.28
N ILE A 8 -15.61 0.16 -12.43
CA ILE A 8 -15.90 -0.83 -13.46
C ILE A 8 -14.80 -0.76 -14.51
N VAL A 9 -14.20 -1.90 -14.81
CA VAL A 9 -13.08 -2.02 -15.73
C VAL A 9 -13.48 -2.91 -16.90
N ALA A 10 -13.64 -2.31 -18.08
CA ALA A 10 -13.90 -3.01 -19.33
C ALA A 10 -12.60 -3.25 -20.08
N CYS A 11 -12.24 -4.52 -20.30
CA CYS A 11 -10.97 -4.90 -20.91
C CYS A 11 -11.17 -5.47 -22.33
N ASN A 12 -10.22 -5.23 -23.23
CA ASN A 12 -10.16 -5.85 -24.56
C ASN A 12 -11.45 -5.66 -25.41
N GLY A 13 -12.00 -4.45 -25.42
CA GLY A 13 -13.18 -4.10 -26.21
C GLY A 13 -14.50 -4.70 -25.72
N VAL A 14 -14.57 -5.22 -24.49
CA VAL A 14 -15.85 -5.63 -23.88
C VAL A 14 -16.77 -4.42 -23.77
N LYS A 15 -17.91 -4.47 -24.46
CA LYS A 15 -18.95 -3.43 -24.37
C LYS A 15 -19.88 -3.74 -23.21
N ILE A 16 -19.85 -2.91 -22.18
CA ILE A 16 -20.78 -2.98 -21.05
C ILE A 16 -22.00 -2.15 -21.39
N LYS A 17 -23.11 -2.80 -21.79
CA LYS A 17 -24.32 -2.11 -22.26
C LYS A 17 -25.11 -1.42 -21.13
N ASP A 18 -24.87 -1.77 -19.87
CA ASP A 18 -25.80 -1.45 -18.77
C ASP A 18 -25.27 -0.45 -17.73
N ILE A 19 -24.13 0.22 -17.95
CA ILE A 19 -23.54 1.12 -16.91
C ILE A 19 -23.24 2.54 -17.40
N LEU A 20 -23.45 2.83 -18.67
CA LEU A 20 -23.49 4.23 -19.12
C LEU A 20 -24.95 4.70 -19.05
N PRO A 21 -25.27 5.77 -18.30
CA PRO A 21 -26.54 6.45 -18.50
C PRO A 21 -26.63 6.78 -19.99
N THR A 22 -27.72 6.35 -20.62
CA THR A 22 -28.05 6.64 -22.02
C THR A 22 -27.87 8.13 -22.30
N GLY A 23 -26.80 8.50 -23.01
CA GLY A 23 -26.53 9.90 -23.34
C GLY A 23 -25.12 10.27 -23.78
N ILE A 24 -24.13 9.36 -23.77
CA ILE A 24 -22.76 9.68 -24.20
C ILE A 24 -22.36 8.83 -25.41
N ILE A 25 -23.07 8.97 -26.52
CA ILE A 25 -22.50 8.69 -27.85
C ILE A 25 -23.02 9.77 -28.82
N GLU A 26 -22.07 10.28 -29.60
CA GLU A 26 -22.18 11.15 -30.80
C GLU A 26 -22.33 12.66 -30.62
N GLY A 27 -21.29 13.38 -31.06
CA GLY A 27 -21.29 14.82 -31.24
C GLY A 27 -19.87 15.40 -31.21
N SER A 28 -19.32 15.69 -32.38
CA SER A 28 -18.03 16.34 -32.63
C SER A 28 -17.97 17.79 -32.15
N GLY A 29 -18.03 18.02 -30.84
CA GLY A 29 -17.86 19.35 -30.24
C GLY A 29 -17.60 19.22 -28.75
N LYS A 30 -16.44 19.69 -28.28
CA LYS A 30 -16.06 19.68 -26.86
C LYS A 30 -17.08 20.47 -26.03
N PRO A 31 -17.90 19.87 -25.15
CA PRO A 31 -18.63 20.62 -24.15
C PRO A 31 -17.79 20.70 -22.87
N ARG A 32 -17.77 21.87 -22.21
CA ARG A 32 -17.28 21.98 -20.82
C ARG A 32 -18.20 21.16 -19.92
N LEU A 33 -17.63 20.14 -19.27
CA LEU A 33 -18.33 19.27 -18.33
C LEU A 33 -18.57 19.99 -16.99
N THR A 34 -19.73 19.75 -16.36
CA THR A 34 -20.02 20.16 -14.98
C THR A 34 -19.43 19.14 -13.99
N ASP A 35 -19.10 19.58 -12.77
CA ASP A 35 -18.35 18.80 -11.76
C ASP A 35 -18.95 17.41 -11.43
N GLY A 36 -20.26 17.22 -11.59
CA GLY A 36 -20.92 15.92 -11.38
C GLY A 36 -20.57 14.86 -12.44
N GLN A 37 -20.38 15.26 -13.70
CA GLN A 37 -20.13 14.36 -14.84
C GLN A 37 -18.67 13.88 -14.91
N ALA A 38 -17.75 14.56 -14.22
CA ALA A 38 -16.35 14.13 -14.07
C ALA A 38 -16.22 12.90 -13.15
N SER A 39 -17.07 12.79 -12.12
CA SER A 39 -17.02 11.69 -11.13
C SER A 39 -17.41 10.32 -11.68
N ILE A 40 -18.26 10.26 -12.71
CA ILE A 40 -18.71 9.01 -13.34
C ILE A 40 -17.61 8.47 -14.28
N ARG A 41 -16.85 9.33 -14.94
CA ARG A 41 -15.74 8.92 -15.81
C ARG A 41 -14.56 8.33 -15.03
N ASP A 42 -14.30 8.78 -13.81
CA ASP A 42 -13.24 8.20 -12.96
C ASP A 42 -13.60 6.80 -12.42
N LYS A 43 -14.88 6.45 -12.41
CA LYS A 43 -15.39 5.13 -12.01
C LYS A 43 -15.44 4.11 -13.15
N TYR A 44 -15.33 4.53 -14.41
CA TYR A 44 -15.33 3.62 -15.57
C TYR A 44 -13.98 3.64 -16.28
N LEU A 45 -13.31 2.49 -16.36
CA LEU A 45 -12.02 2.32 -17.02
C LEU A 45 -12.17 1.42 -18.25
N GLU A 46 -11.94 1.97 -19.45
CA GLU A 46 -11.75 1.18 -20.67
C GLU A 46 -10.25 0.88 -20.81
N LEU A 47 -9.85 -0.39 -20.75
CA LEU A 47 -8.47 -0.85 -20.91
C LEU A 47 -8.33 -1.68 -22.18
N GLU A 48 -7.45 -1.24 -23.08
CA GLU A 48 -7.32 -1.82 -24.41
C GLU A 48 -5.85 -1.91 -24.80
N HIS A 49 -5.44 -3.10 -25.27
CA HIS A 49 -4.05 -3.39 -25.62
C HIS A 49 -3.85 -3.64 -27.12
N ARG A 50 -4.92 -3.92 -27.87
CA ARG A 50 -4.83 -4.19 -29.30
C ARG A 50 -4.49 -2.92 -30.09
N GLU A 51 -3.60 -3.04 -31.07
CA GLU A 51 -3.10 -1.89 -31.82
C GLU A 51 -4.09 -1.41 -32.90
N ASP A 52 -4.90 -2.33 -33.44
CA ASP A 52 -5.85 -2.11 -34.53
C ASP A 52 -7.11 -1.31 -34.13
N CYS A 53 -7.39 -1.19 -32.84
CA CYS A 53 -8.61 -0.53 -32.34
C CYS A 53 -8.51 1.00 -32.22
N GLY A 54 -7.32 1.60 -32.40
CA GLY A 54 -7.08 3.05 -32.27
C GLY A 54 -7.25 3.65 -30.85
N LYS A 55 -7.58 2.83 -29.84
CA LYS A 55 -7.80 3.25 -28.43
C LYS A 55 -6.80 2.66 -27.44
N LYS A 56 -5.69 2.09 -27.93
CA LYS A 56 -4.69 1.42 -27.09
C LYS A 56 -4.22 2.33 -25.96
N ASN A 57 -4.35 1.84 -24.73
CA ASN A 57 -3.93 2.54 -23.51
C ASN A 57 -3.23 1.62 -22.49
N VAL A 58 -3.09 0.34 -22.84
CA VAL A 58 -2.30 -0.66 -22.13
C VAL A 58 -1.33 -1.30 -23.12
N ASN A 59 -0.11 -1.53 -22.67
CA ASN A 59 0.89 -2.33 -23.35
C ASN A 59 0.86 -3.74 -22.75
N ILE A 60 0.56 -4.76 -23.55
CA ILE A 60 0.68 -6.17 -23.17
C ILE A 60 1.44 -6.88 -24.28
N TYR A 61 2.73 -7.16 -24.08
CA TYR A 61 3.58 -7.78 -25.09
C TYR A 61 3.49 -9.32 -25.03
N LEU A 62 2.26 -9.85 -24.94
CA LEU A 62 2.02 -11.29 -24.83
C LEU A 62 2.61 -12.06 -26.02
N ASN A 63 2.35 -11.61 -27.24
CA ASN A 63 2.84 -12.29 -28.44
C ASN A 63 4.37 -12.39 -28.46
N LYS A 64 5.07 -11.33 -28.06
CA LYS A 64 6.54 -11.34 -27.97
C LYS A 64 7.03 -12.30 -26.88
N PHE A 65 6.33 -12.36 -25.75
CA PHE A 65 6.67 -13.28 -24.66
C PHE A 65 6.47 -14.74 -25.07
N VAL A 66 5.31 -15.08 -25.67
CA VAL A 66 5.02 -16.42 -26.18
C VAL A 66 6.03 -16.82 -27.26
N THR A 67 6.43 -15.89 -28.15
CA THR A 67 7.47 -16.16 -29.16
C THR A 67 8.81 -16.51 -28.52
N ASN A 68 9.20 -15.86 -27.42
CA ASN A 68 10.45 -16.16 -26.73
C ASN A 68 10.43 -17.49 -25.96
N ILE A 69 9.25 -17.97 -25.57
CA ILE A 69 9.05 -19.24 -24.84
C ILE A 69 8.65 -20.36 -25.82
N PHE A 70 8.40 -20.01 -27.08
CA PHE A 70 7.81 -20.83 -28.14
C PHE A 70 6.33 -21.15 -27.94
N LYS A 71 5.89 -21.49 -26.72
CA LYS A 71 4.54 -21.96 -26.42
C LYS A 71 4.00 -21.38 -25.12
N LEU A 72 2.69 -21.18 -25.06
CA LEU A 72 1.99 -20.94 -23.81
C LEU A 72 0.56 -21.50 -23.87
N ASN A 73 0.13 -22.26 -22.86
CA ASN A 73 -1.25 -22.76 -22.84
C ASN A 73 -2.29 -21.60 -22.75
N LYS A 74 -3.55 -21.88 -23.11
CA LYS A 74 -4.63 -20.87 -23.14
C LYS A 74 -4.88 -20.22 -21.79
N ARG A 75 -4.86 -20.99 -20.70
CA ARG A 75 -5.11 -20.48 -19.33
C ARG A 75 -3.99 -19.57 -18.86
N HIS A 76 -2.74 -19.89 -19.18
CA HIS A 76 -1.57 -19.06 -18.86
C HIS A 76 -1.61 -17.77 -19.68
N LYS A 77 -1.95 -17.82 -20.98
CA LYS A 77 -2.20 -16.61 -21.79
C LYS A 77 -3.26 -15.71 -21.15
N ASP A 78 -4.39 -16.29 -20.76
CA ASP A 78 -5.48 -15.57 -20.09
C ASP A 78 -5.02 -14.99 -18.74
N LEU A 79 -4.29 -15.75 -17.92
CA LEU A 79 -3.77 -15.29 -16.63
C LEU A 79 -2.85 -14.08 -16.81
N LEU A 80 -1.95 -14.09 -17.80
CA LEU A 80 -1.05 -12.97 -18.07
C LEU A 80 -1.82 -11.72 -18.52
N GLU A 81 -2.86 -11.87 -19.35
CA GLU A 81 -3.73 -10.75 -19.73
C GLU A 81 -4.53 -10.23 -18.53
N ILE A 82 -5.14 -11.12 -17.73
CA ILE A 82 -5.89 -10.77 -16.51
C ILE A 82 -4.99 -9.98 -15.56
N ALA A 83 -3.79 -10.50 -15.26
CA ALA A 83 -2.84 -9.84 -14.37
C ALA A 83 -2.35 -8.50 -14.91
N ALA A 84 -2.15 -8.38 -16.23
CA ALA A 84 -1.80 -7.14 -16.88
C ALA A 84 -2.90 -6.07 -16.76
N TYR A 85 -4.18 -6.45 -16.95
CA TYR A 85 -5.30 -5.54 -16.79
C TYR A 85 -5.50 -5.10 -15.35
N ILE A 86 -5.37 -6.02 -14.39
CA ILE A 86 -5.43 -5.69 -12.96
C ILE A 86 -4.33 -4.70 -12.62
N PHE A 87 -3.09 -4.95 -13.07
CA PHE A 87 -1.98 -4.03 -12.87
C PHE A 87 -2.27 -2.65 -13.51
N ALA A 88 -2.74 -2.60 -14.75
CA ALA A 88 -3.07 -1.35 -15.41
C ALA A 88 -4.19 -0.56 -14.69
N ALA A 89 -5.23 -1.24 -14.21
CA ALA A 89 -6.30 -0.62 -13.42
C ALA A 89 -5.77 -0.09 -12.07
N ASP A 90 -4.97 -0.87 -11.35
CA ASP A 90 -4.33 -0.46 -10.09
C ASP A 90 -3.47 0.80 -10.29
N ARG A 91 -2.72 0.88 -11.40
CA ARG A 91 -1.92 2.06 -11.77
C ARG A 91 -2.77 3.28 -12.15
N ARG A 92 -3.97 3.07 -12.72
CA ARG A 92 -4.86 4.14 -13.19
C ARG A 92 -5.77 4.69 -12.11
N THR A 93 -6.09 3.92 -11.09
CA THR A 93 -7.01 4.38 -10.04
C THR A 93 -6.24 4.93 -8.85
N TYR A 94 -6.52 6.17 -8.47
CA TYR A 94 -5.87 6.82 -7.33
C TYR A 94 -6.32 6.23 -5.99
N ARG A 95 -5.40 6.07 -5.03
CA ARG A 95 -5.67 5.57 -3.68
C ARG A 95 -5.74 6.67 -2.60
N GLY A 96 -5.68 7.95 -2.94
CA GLY A 96 -5.54 9.01 -1.93
C GLY A 96 -4.08 9.35 -1.60
N LYS A 97 -3.87 10.41 -0.82
CA LYS A 97 -2.56 10.83 -0.31
C LYS A 97 -2.21 10.03 0.95
N PRO A 98 -0.91 9.87 1.28
CA PRO A 98 -0.49 9.29 2.56
C PRO A 98 -1.10 9.99 3.79
N ASP A 99 -1.37 11.30 3.68
CA ASP A 99 -1.92 12.14 4.75
C ASP A 99 -3.47 12.19 4.76
N ASP A 100 -4.15 11.41 3.89
CA ASP A 100 -5.61 11.35 3.91
C ASP A 100 -6.08 10.45 5.07
N ASP A 101 -6.72 11.03 6.09
CA ASP A 101 -7.14 10.33 7.32
C ASP A 101 -8.35 9.38 7.14
N GLU A 102 -9.08 9.46 6.01
CA GLU A 102 -10.30 8.67 5.79
C GLU A 102 -10.00 7.32 5.08
N TYR A 103 -10.23 6.20 5.79
CA TYR A 103 -10.12 4.82 5.26
C TYR A 103 -10.91 4.58 3.96
N HIS A 104 -12.08 5.23 3.82
CA HIS A 104 -12.94 5.13 2.64
C HIS A 104 -12.37 5.83 1.39
N SER A 105 -11.37 6.70 1.56
CA SER A 105 -10.66 7.34 0.44
C SER A 105 -9.55 6.46 -0.13
N TRP A 106 -9.09 5.44 0.63
CA TRP A 106 -7.96 4.57 0.29
C TRP A 106 -8.34 3.20 -0.28
N SER A 107 -9.40 2.59 0.26
CA SER A 107 -9.86 1.26 -0.14
C SER A 107 -10.83 1.33 -1.33
N ARG A 108 -10.48 0.70 -2.45
CA ARG A 108 -11.24 0.77 -3.71
C ARG A 108 -12.04 -0.52 -3.93
N ALA A 109 -13.08 -0.46 -4.76
CA ALA A 109 -13.80 -1.64 -5.24
C ALA A 109 -13.64 -1.75 -6.76
N PHE A 110 -13.27 -2.92 -7.28
CA PHE A 110 -13.12 -3.15 -8.72
C PHE A 110 -14.06 -4.23 -9.23
N HIS A 111 -14.65 -3.99 -10.39
CA HIS A 111 -15.43 -4.96 -11.15
C HIS A 111 -14.86 -5.08 -12.57
N PHE A 112 -14.13 -6.16 -12.83
CA PHE A 112 -13.47 -6.43 -14.10
C PHE A 112 -14.36 -7.21 -15.06
N HIS A 113 -14.38 -6.76 -16.31
CA HIS A 113 -15.01 -7.44 -17.44
C HIS A 113 -13.94 -7.80 -18.47
N ILE A 114 -13.60 -9.08 -18.58
CA ILE A 114 -12.43 -9.55 -19.35
C ILE A 114 -12.82 -10.67 -20.30
N ASN A 115 -12.35 -10.59 -21.55
CA ASN A 115 -12.42 -11.70 -22.50
C ASN A 115 -11.34 -12.74 -22.21
N VAL A 116 -11.70 -14.02 -22.14
CA VAL A 116 -10.78 -15.14 -21.85
C VAL A 116 -10.97 -16.28 -22.86
N ARG A 117 -9.89 -17.00 -23.15
CA ARG A 117 -9.84 -18.15 -24.07
C ARG A 117 -10.50 -19.39 -23.45
N ASP A 118 -10.20 -19.71 -22.19
CA ASP A 118 -10.83 -20.82 -21.46
C ASP A 118 -11.99 -20.33 -20.57
N TYR A 119 -13.09 -19.92 -21.22
CA TYR A 119 -14.26 -19.37 -20.52
C TYR A 119 -14.84 -20.30 -19.45
N ASN A 120 -14.92 -21.61 -19.72
CA ASN A 120 -15.54 -22.54 -18.78
C ASN A 120 -14.73 -22.67 -17.49
N PHE A 121 -13.39 -22.66 -17.59
CA PHE A 121 -12.52 -22.66 -16.43
C PHE A 121 -12.65 -21.37 -15.60
N TRP A 122 -12.43 -20.21 -16.23
CA TRP A 122 -12.43 -18.92 -15.54
C TRP A 122 -13.80 -18.53 -14.98
N ASN A 123 -14.90 -19.03 -15.58
CA ASN A 123 -16.24 -18.73 -15.10
C ASN A 123 -16.66 -19.53 -13.86
N LYS A 124 -15.91 -20.57 -13.45
CA LYS A 124 -16.14 -21.29 -12.20
C LYS A 124 -16.09 -20.34 -11.00
N GLN A 125 -17.03 -20.48 -10.08
CA GLN A 125 -17.10 -19.60 -8.91
C GLN A 125 -15.85 -19.73 -8.03
N GLU A 126 -15.36 -20.95 -7.82
CA GLU A 126 -14.14 -21.25 -7.06
C GLU A 126 -12.92 -20.46 -7.58
N ILE A 127 -12.70 -20.41 -8.91
CA ILE A 127 -11.56 -19.69 -9.50
C ILE A 127 -11.69 -18.18 -9.30
N LYS A 128 -12.91 -17.64 -9.42
CA LYS A 128 -13.17 -16.22 -9.13
C LYS A 128 -12.89 -15.93 -7.66
N ASP A 129 -13.38 -16.76 -6.75
CA ASP A 129 -13.20 -16.57 -5.31
C ASP A 129 -11.71 -16.58 -4.93
N LEU A 130 -10.92 -17.51 -5.48
CA LEU A 130 -9.46 -17.54 -5.28
C LEU A 130 -8.77 -16.25 -5.75
N LEU A 131 -9.13 -15.78 -6.96
CA LEU A 131 -8.57 -14.55 -7.53
C LEU A 131 -8.97 -13.31 -6.70
N GLU A 132 -10.23 -13.20 -6.30
CA GLU A 132 -10.76 -12.11 -5.49
C GLU A 132 -10.08 -12.07 -4.12
N GLN A 133 -10.01 -13.20 -3.42
CA GLN A 133 -9.40 -13.28 -2.10
C GLN A 133 -7.91 -12.94 -2.11
N ALA A 134 -7.15 -13.43 -3.11
CA ALA A 134 -5.74 -13.12 -3.26
C ALA A 134 -5.50 -11.62 -3.45
N LEU A 135 -6.28 -10.98 -4.32
CA LEU A 135 -6.14 -9.56 -4.65
C LEU A 135 -6.61 -8.65 -3.51
N CYS A 136 -7.75 -8.94 -2.88
CA CYS A 136 -8.24 -8.17 -1.73
C CYS A 136 -7.20 -8.14 -0.61
N PHE A 137 -6.66 -9.31 -0.24
CA PHE A 137 -5.67 -9.39 0.83
C PHE A 137 -4.34 -8.70 0.48
N MET A 138 -3.81 -8.95 -0.72
CA MET A 138 -2.55 -8.37 -1.19
C MET A 138 -2.58 -6.83 -1.24
N THR A 139 -3.71 -6.27 -1.66
CA THR A 139 -3.82 -4.84 -1.96
C THR A 139 -4.43 -4.02 -0.85
N GLY A 140 -5.23 -4.62 0.04
CA GLY A 140 -6.05 -3.90 1.02
C GLY A 140 -7.25 -3.16 0.41
N ASP A 141 -7.56 -3.42 -0.86
CA ASP A 141 -8.79 -2.93 -1.50
C ASP A 141 -10.02 -3.67 -0.94
N HIS A 142 -11.17 -3.01 -1.00
CA HIS A 142 -12.41 -3.48 -0.39
C HIS A 142 -12.95 -4.72 -1.12
N SER A 143 -12.91 -4.71 -2.45
CA SER A 143 -13.40 -5.82 -3.24
C SER A 143 -12.80 -5.86 -4.65
N TYR A 144 -12.62 -7.08 -5.15
CA TYR A 144 -12.45 -7.39 -6.56
C TYR A 144 -13.63 -8.27 -6.97
N LYS A 145 -14.15 -8.06 -8.19
CA LYS A 145 -15.19 -8.88 -8.81
C LYS A 145 -14.87 -9.11 -10.28
N PHE A 146 -15.16 -10.31 -10.78
CA PHE A 146 -14.82 -10.70 -12.15
C PHE A 146 -16.03 -11.23 -12.93
N LYS A 147 -16.31 -10.60 -14.07
CA LYS A 147 -17.20 -11.09 -15.11
C LYS A 147 -16.40 -11.44 -16.36
N PHE A 148 -16.20 -12.73 -16.57
CA PHE A 148 -15.51 -13.23 -17.75
C PHE A 148 -16.46 -13.35 -18.94
N HIS A 149 -15.92 -13.12 -20.13
CA HIS A 149 -16.58 -13.24 -21.41
C HIS A 149 -15.76 -14.18 -22.31
N LYS A 150 -16.42 -14.93 -23.18
CA LYS A 150 -15.70 -15.83 -24.10
C LYS A 150 -15.01 -15.00 -25.18
N ALA A 151 -13.68 -15.14 -25.29
CA ALA A 151 -12.93 -14.53 -26.38
C ALA A 151 -13.30 -15.13 -27.74
N GLY A 152 -13.00 -14.40 -28.82
CA GLY A 152 -13.05 -14.94 -30.18
C GLY A 152 -12.02 -16.04 -30.43
N SER A 153 -11.81 -16.41 -31.69
CA SER A 153 -10.79 -17.41 -32.05
C SER A 153 -9.39 -16.95 -31.63
N ASP A 154 -8.72 -17.78 -30.83
CA ASP A 154 -7.30 -17.62 -30.49
C ASP A 154 -6.45 -18.16 -31.64
N PHE A 155 -5.54 -17.33 -32.15
CA PHE A 155 -4.62 -17.75 -33.21
C PHE A 155 -3.24 -18.02 -32.61
N PRO A 156 -2.55 -19.09 -33.05
CA PRO A 156 -1.20 -19.36 -32.60
C PRO A 156 -0.28 -18.18 -32.94
N THR A 157 0.54 -17.79 -31.96
CA THR A 157 1.43 -16.64 -32.06
C THR A 157 2.61 -16.91 -32.99
N ASN A 158 3.03 -18.18 -33.08
CA ASN A 158 4.11 -18.67 -33.92
C ASN A 158 3.89 -20.16 -34.24
N ILE A 159 4.74 -20.76 -35.10
CA ILE A 159 4.59 -22.15 -35.55
C ILE A 159 4.76 -23.20 -34.44
N PHE A 160 5.38 -22.85 -33.32
CA PHE A 160 5.61 -23.69 -32.14
C PHE A 160 4.58 -23.44 -31.03
N ASP A 161 3.69 -22.45 -31.19
CA ASP A 161 2.62 -22.15 -30.25
C ASP A 161 1.45 -23.14 -30.43
N THR A 162 1.77 -24.42 -30.27
CA THR A 162 0.85 -25.55 -30.44
C THR A 162 0.91 -26.45 -29.22
N GLU A 163 -0.19 -27.15 -28.93
CA GLU A 163 -0.26 -28.06 -27.76
C GLU A 163 0.77 -29.21 -27.85
N THR A 164 1.26 -29.54 -29.04
CA THR A 164 2.20 -30.65 -29.28
C THR A 164 3.68 -30.29 -29.12
N PHE A 165 4.06 -29.01 -29.16
CA PHE A 165 5.45 -28.61 -28.97
C PHE A 165 5.86 -28.76 -27.49
N VAL A 166 7.08 -29.27 -27.26
CA VAL A 166 7.65 -29.47 -25.92
C VAL A 166 8.96 -28.72 -25.85
N VAL A 167 9.08 -27.83 -24.87
CA VAL A 167 10.33 -27.12 -24.58
C VAL A 167 11.28 -28.07 -23.85
N GLU A 168 12.56 -28.08 -24.25
CA GLU A 168 13.60 -28.81 -23.50
C GLU A 168 13.81 -28.16 -22.13
N THR A 169 13.81 -28.98 -21.09
CA THR A 169 13.85 -28.54 -19.69
C THR A 169 15.10 -29.08 -19.03
N PRO A 170 16.01 -28.22 -18.52
CA PRO A 170 17.08 -28.68 -17.66
C PRO A 170 16.51 -29.33 -16.40
N ASP A 171 17.08 -30.46 -15.97
CA ASP A 171 16.59 -31.24 -14.83
C ASP A 171 16.60 -30.47 -13.50
N ASN A 172 17.44 -29.43 -13.39
CA ASN A 172 17.65 -28.64 -12.17
C ASN A 172 17.32 -27.15 -12.36
N LEU A 173 16.44 -26.81 -13.30
CA LEU A 173 16.03 -25.44 -13.58
C LEU A 173 15.22 -24.83 -12.42
N ARG A 174 15.63 -23.67 -11.93
CA ARG A 174 14.88 -22.87 -10.96
C ARG A 174 14.35 -21.60 -11.58
N VAL A 175 13.02 -21.41 -11.56
CA VAL A 175 12.39 -20.17 -12.03
C VAL A 175 12.30 -19.19 -10.87
N ALA A 176 13.02 -18.07 -10.96
CA ALA A 176 13.14 -17.09 -9.88
C ALA A 176 12.71 -15.70 -10.35
N LEU A 177 11.94 -15.00 -9.51
CA LEU A 177 11.58 -13.60 -9.76
C LEU A 177 12.83 -12.72 -9.64
N PHE A 178 13.01 -11.84 -10.63
CA PHE A 178 14.18 -10.98 -10.74
C PHE A 178 13.78 -9.53 -10.95
N SER A 179 13.68 -8.77 -9.87
CA SER A 179 13.24 -7.36 -9.89
C SER A 179 14.37 -6.41 -10.31
N GLY A 180 15.62 -6.81 -10.11
CA GLY A 180 16.80 -5.95 -10.17
C GLY A 180 17.15 -5.31 -8.84
N GLY A 181 16.45 -5.66 -7.75
CA GLY A 181 16.77 -5.29 -6.39
C GLY A 181 17.73 -6.26 -5.71
N ILE A 182 18.28 -5.83 -4.57
CA ILE A 182 19.31 -6.57 -3.84
C ILE A 182 18.86 -7.97 -3.40
N ASP A 183 17.60 -8.13 -2.98
CA ASP A 183 17.08 -9.42 -2.50
C ASP A 183 17.05 -10.46 -3.61
N SER A 184 16.51 -10.11 -4.78
CA SER A 184 16.50 -10.99 -5.95
C SER A 184 17.90 -11.26 -6.52
N LEU A 185 18.82 -10.30 -6.38
CA LEU A 185 20.23 -10.49 -6.78
C LEU A 185 20.93 -11.48 -5.85
N ALA A 186 20.81 -11.29 -4.54
CA ALA A 186 21.38 -12.17 -3.52
C ALA A 186 20.85 -13.60 -3.67
N GLY A 187 19.54 -13.76 -3.88
CA GLY A 187 18.94 -15.07 -4.13
C GLY A 187 19.49 -15.75 -5.38
N ALA A 188 19.65 -15.02 -6.49
CA ALA A 188 20.24 -15.56 -7.71
C ALA A 188 21.70 -15.99 -7.50
N ILE A 189 22.52 -15.16 -6.84
CA ILE A 189 23.92 -15.47 -6.52
C ILE A 189 24.01 -16.70 -5.63
N GLU A 190 23.23 -16.75 -4.55
CA GLU A 190 23.26 -17.87 -3.60
C GLU A 190 22.88 -19.19 -4.28
N LEU A 191 21.85 -19.20 -5.15
CA LEU A 191 21.50 -20.41 -5.89
C LEU A 191 22.63 -20.87 -6.83
N LEU A 192 23.28 -19.94 -7.52
CA LEU A 192 24.34 -20.24 -8.50
C LEU A 192 25.64 -20.71 -7.83
N GLU A 193 25.96 -20.16 -6.66
CA GLU A 193 27.16 -20.49 -5.89
C GLU A 193 27.02 -21.78 -5.06
N THR A 194 25.85 -21.99 -4.46
CA THR A 194 25.65 -23.12 -3.52
C THR A 194 25.16 -24.40 -4.18
N THR A 195 24.74 -24.34 -5.45
CA THR A 195 24.16 -25.48 -6.15
C THR A 195 24.58 -25.51 -7.62
N ASN A 196 24.31 -26.62 -8.31
CA ASN A 196 24.52 -26.75 -9.76
C ASN A 196 23.31 -26.30 -10.61
N ALA A 197 22.27 -25.72 -9.98
CA ALA A 197 21.03 -25.34 -10.66
C ALA A 197 21.27 -24.37 -11.83
N GLU A 198 20.52 -24.56 -12.92
CA GLU A 198 20.29 -23.49 -13.88
C GLU A 198 19.20 -22.57 -13.35
N ILE A 199 19.31 -21.27 -13.59
CA ILE A 199 18.32 -20.29 -13.17
C ILE A 199 17.64 -19.64 -14.36
N CYS A 200 16.33 -19.51 -14.25
CA CYS A 200 15.48 -18.76 -15.15
C CYS A 200 15.00 -17.51 -14.42
N LEU A 201 15.64 -16.38 -14.70
CA LEU A 201 15.29 -15.09 -14.10
C LEU A 201 14.08 -14.51 -14.84
N VAL A 202 13.08 -14.09 -14.08
CA VAL A 202 11.84 -13.55 -14.62
C VAL A 202 11.69 -12.08 -14.25
N SER A 203 11.55 -11.21 -15.24
CA SER A 203 11.40 -9.77 -15.05
C SER A 203 10.12 -9.18 -15.63
N HIS A 204 9.46 -8.31 -14.86
CA HIS A 204 8.40 -7.44 -15.32
C HIS A 204 8.98 -6.07 -15.72
N GLN A 205 8.57 -5.56 -16.88
CA GLN A 205 9.06 -4.28 -17.44
C GLN A 205 7.90 -3.36 -17.84
N THR A 206 7.75 -2.24 -17.11
CA THR A 206 6.71 -1.22 -17.39
C THR A 206 6.99 -0.34 -18.60
N GLY A 207 8.15 -0.48 -19.25
CA GLY A 207 8.59 0.42 -20.31
C GLY A 207 9.53 1.54 -19.82
N LEU A 208 9.73 1.71 -18.51
CA LEU A 208 10.69 2.68 -17.95
C LEU A 208 12.14 2.27 -18.26
N PRO A 209 12.96 3.12 -18.91
CA PRO A 209 14.34 2.77 -19.28
C PRO A 209 15.23 2.39 -18.10
N GLY A 210 15.09 3.07 -16.96
CA GLY A 210 15.92 2.80 -15.78
C GLY A 210 15.80 1.36 -15.27
N ILE A 211 14.57 0.84 -15.12
CA ILE A 211 14.33 -0.53 -14.66
C ILE A 211 14.88 -1.55 -15.67
N GLN A 212 14.67 -1.30 -16.96
CA GLN A 212 15.17 -2.19 -18.03
C GLN A 212 16.70 -2.25 -18.05
N ASN A 213 17.36 -1.10 -17.88
CA ASN A 213 18.80 -1.01 -17.84
C ASN A 213 19.37 -1.72 -16.62
N THR A 214 18.83 -1.48 -15.41
CA THR A 214 19.26 -2.18 -14.19
C THR A 214 19.17 -3.70 -14.35
N GLN A 215 18.01 -4.21 -14.79
CA GLN A 215 17.82 -5.65 -14.97
C GLN A 215 18.76 -6.23 -16.04
N LYS A 216 18.99 -5.49 -17.14
CA LYS A 216 19.91 -5.89 -18.21
C LYS A 216 21.35 -5.92 -17.73
N THR A 217 21.82 -4.89 -17.04
CA THR A 217 23.18 -4.79 -16.52
C THR A 217 23.44 -5.92 -15.53
N LEU A 218 22.58 -6.09 -14.52
CA LEU A 218 22.74 -7.17 -13.55
C LEU A 218 22.72 -8.56 -14.20
N TYR A 219 21.79 -8.81 -15.13
CA TYR A 219 21.77 -10.08 -15.84
C TYR A 219 23.07 -10.33 -16.62
N ASN A 220 23.59 -9.32 -17.29
CA ASN A 220 24.84 -9.45 -18.04
C ASN A 220 26.03 -9.78 -17.12
N GLU A 221 26.13 -9.13 -15.96
CA GLU A 221 27.18 -9.44 -14.98
C GLU A 221 27.02 -10.85 -14.39
N ILE A 222 25.80 -11.25 -14.01
CA ILE A 222 25.52 -12.62 -13.55
C ILE A 222 25.87 -13.63 -14.65
N ASN A 223 25.43 -13.43 -15.88
CA ASN A 223 25.70 -14.35 -16.97
C ASN A 223 27.19 -14.43 -17.34
N LYS A 224 27.94 -13.35 -17.14
CA LYS A 224 29.40 -13.34 -17.30
C LYS A 224 30.11 -14.16 -16.21
N LEU A 225 29.62 -14.11 -14.98
CA LEU A 225 30.15 -14.87 -13.85
C LEU A 225 29.77 -16.36 -13.91
N TYR A 226 28.57 -16.66 -14.41
CA TYR A 226 28.01 -18.02 -14.46
C TYR A 226 27.52 -18.37 -15.88
N PRO A 227 28.44 -18.48 -16.86
CA PRO A 227 28.10 -18.68 -18.26
C PRO A 227 27.33 -19.99 -18.47
N GLY A 228 26.25 -19.91 -19.25
CA GLY A 228 25.42 -21.07 -19.61
C GLY A 228 24.47 -21.55 -18.52
N ARG A 229 24.45 -20.92 -17.33
CA ARG A 229 23.58 -21.30 -16.20
C ARG A 229 22.42 -20.34 -15.96
N CYS A 230 22.31 -19.28 -16.76
CA CYS A 230 21.35 -18.19 -16.52
C CYS A 230 20.59 -17.82 -17.80
N SER A 231 19.26 -17.86 -17.73
CA SER A 231 18.37 -17.29 -18.74
C SER A 231 17.55 -16.13 -18.15
N HIS A 232 17.10 -15.21 -19.01
CA HIS A 232 16.35 -14.03 -18.56
C HIS A 232 15.12 -13.74 -19.42
N TYR A 233 13.95 -13.99 -18.88
CA TYR A 233 12.66 -13.73 -19.51
C TYR A 233 12.07 -12.42 -19.05
N LYS A 234 11.66 -11.59 -20.01
CA LYS A 234 11.14 -10.24 -19.77
C LYS A 234 9.72 -10.14 -20.29
N PHE A 235 8.78 -9.84 -19.41
CA PHE A 235 7.41 -9.52 -19.79
C PHE A 235 7.20 -8.00 -19.75
N ARG A 236 7.01 -7.40 -20.92
CA ARG A 236 6.72 -5.97 -21.03
C ARG A 236 5.22 -5.73 -20.90
N CYS A 237 4.82 -5.08 -19.81
CA CYS A 237 3.42 -4.80 -19.50
C CYS A 237 3.28 -3.48 -18.74
N GLY A 238 2.26 -2.68 -19.04
CA GLY A 238 1.99 -1.44 -18.31
C GLY A 238 1.04 -0.52 -19.06
N LEU A 239 0.87 0.72 -18.58
CA LEU A 239 0.08 1.72 -19.30
C LEU A 239 0.81 2.16 -20.58
N SER A 240 0.07 2.46 -21.65
CA SER A 240 0.58 3.14 -22.84
C SER A 240 0.12 4.59 -22.84
N ASP A 241 1.07 5.51 -22.99
CA ASP A 241 0.87 6.95 -23.20
C ASP A 241 0.00 7.69 -22.16
N THR A 242 -0.37 7.00 -21.08
CA THR A 242 -1.19 7.54 -19.99
C THR A 242 -0.34 7.59 -18.72
N PRO A 243 -0.28 8.74 -18.03
CA PRO A 243 0.37 8.80 -16.73
C PRO A 243 -0.37 7.91 -15.75
N SER A 244 0.39 7.15 -14.95
CA SER A 244 -0.17 6.49 -13.77
C SER A 244 -0.70 7.53 -12.79
N ARG A 245 -1.77 7.19 -12.06
CA ARG A 245 -2.29 8.00 -10.94
C ARG A 245 -1.82 7.47 -9.59
N ASP A 246 -1.77 6.15 -9.42
CA ASP A 246 -1.20 5.50 -8.23
C ASP A 246 0.34 5.38 -8.32
N GLU A 247 1.04 5.21 -7.20
CA GLU A 247 2.49 4.91 -7.14
C GLU A 247 2.83 3.63 -6.36
N THR A 248 1.86 3.02 -5.68
CA THR A 248 2.06 1.91 -4.74
C THR A 248 2.37 0.57 -5.43
N GLN A 249 1.85 0.36 -6.65
CA GLN A 249 2.09 -0.86 -7.46
C GLN A 249 1.77 -2.18 -6.73
N ARG A 250 0.76 -2.22 -5.87
CA ARG A 250 0.47 -3.37 -5.00
C ARG A 250 0.09 -4.63 -5.75
N THR A 251 -0.51 -4.50 -6.93
CA THR A 251 -0.84 -5.64 -7.80
C THR A 251 0.34 -6.12 -8.66
N ARG A 252 1.51 -5.44 -8.59
CA ARG A 252 2.68 -5.83 -9.36
C ARG A 252 3.19 -7.22 -8.97
N SER A 253 3.12 -7.59 -7.69
CA SER A 253 3.56 -8.93 -7.28
C SER A 253 2.68 -10.02 -7.89
N PHE A 254 1.36 -9.83 -7.95
CA PHE A 254 0.44 -10.75 -8.66
C PHE A 254 0.82 -10.91 -10.13
N LEU A 255 1.09 -9.81 -10.84
CA LEU A 255 1.58 -9.87 -12.22
C LEU A 255 2.91 -10.61 -12.29
N TYR A 256 3.83 -10.34 -11.37
CA TYR A 256 5.16 -10.91 -11.39
C TYR A 256 5.16 -12.44 -11.19
N THR A 257 4.43 -12.89 -10.19
CA THR A 257 4.29 -14.32 -9.88
C THR A 257 3.49 -15.02 -10.96
N SER A 258 2.51 -14.37 -11.60
CA SER A 258 1.78 -14.93 -12.75
C SER A 258 2.69 -15.18 -13.96
N ILE A 259 3.62 -14.26 -14.26
CA ILE A 259 4.63 -14.44 -15.32
C ILE A 259 5.54 -15.63 -14.99
N ALA A 260 6.03 -15.69 -13.76
CA ALA A 260 6.91 -16.77 -13.31
C ALA A 260 6.20 -18.13 -13.30
N PHE A 261 4.95 -18.19 -12.83
CA PHE A 261 4.11 -19.38 -12.85
C PHE A 261 3.91 -19.89 -14.27
N ALA A 262 3.44 -19.02 -15.18
CA ALA A 262 3.21 -19.37 -16.57
C ALA A 262 4.48 -19.96 -17.23
N LEU A 263 5.63 -19.34 -16.97
CA LEU A 263 6.93 -19.81 -17.45
C LEU A 263 7.37 -21.13 -16.81
N ALA A 264 7.24 -21.26 -15.49
CA ALA A 264 7.56 -22.47 -14.75
C ALA A 264 6.78 -23.67 -15.28
N LYS A 265 5.49 -23.49 -15.59
CA LYS A 265 4.67 -24.56 -16.16
C LYS A 265 5.11 -25.00 -17.55
N GLU A 266 5.50 -24.08 -18.43
CA GLU A 266 6.07 -24.45 -19.74
C GLU A 266 7.39 -25.21 -19.59
N TYR A 267 8.18 -24.88 -18.56
CA TYR A 267 9.39 -25.62 -18.19
C TYR A 267 9.16 -26.82 -17.27
N LYS A 268 7.91 -27.31 -17.15
CA LYS A 268 7.52 -28.47 -16.32
C LYS A 268 7.97 -28.38 -14.86
N GLN A 269 8.16 -27.17 -14.35
CA GLN A 269 8.41 -26.91 -12.94
C GLN A 269 7.07 -26.79 -12.20
N ASN A 270 7.07 -27.20 -10.94
CA ASN A 270 5.92 -27.10 -10.03
C ASN A 270 6.14 -26.05 -8.94
N CYS A 271 7.19 -25.24 -9.06
CA CYS A 271 7.45 -24.18 -8.11
C CYS A 271 8.13 -22.96 -8.76
N ILE A 272 8.05 -21.82 -8.06
CA ILE A 272 8.83 -20.61 -8.34
C ILE A 272 9.48 -20.11 -7.05
N TYR A 273 10.53 -19.32 -7.22
CA TYR A 273 11.28 -18.71 -6.13
C TYR A 273 11.08 -17.20 -6.10
N VAL A 274 10.67 -16.69 -4.95
CA VAL A 274 10.63 -15.27 -4.60
C VAL A 274 11.70 -15.03 -3.54
N TYR A 275 12.43 -13.93 -3.65
CA TYR A 275 13.41 -13.54 -2.65
C TYR A 275 13.02 -12.18 -2.10
N GLU A 276 12.34 -12.18 -0.96
CA GLU A 276 12.02 -10.97 -0.21
C GLU A 276 12.24 -11.24 1.28
N ASN A 277 12.95 -10.33 1.93
CA ASN A 277 13.28 -10.44 3.35
C ASN A 277 12.01 -10.42 4.24
N GLY A 278 12.11 -11.04 5.42
CA GLY A 278 11.00 -11.21 6.34
C GLY A 278 10.41 -9.91 6.88
N ILE A 279 11.27 -8.98 7.29
CA ILE A 279 10.84 -7.69 7.86
C ILE A 279 9.97 -6.91 6.86
N THR A 280 10.38 -6.89 5.59
CA THR A 280 9.59 -6.26 4.52
C THR A 280 8.36 -7.08 4.11
N SER A 281 8.44 -8.41 4.14
CA SER A 281 7.31 -9.29 3.77
C SER A 281 6.17 -9.24 4.78
N ILE A 282 6.49 -9.16 6.08
CA ILE A 282 5.52 -9.01 7.17
C ILE A 282 5.02 -7.57 7.24
N ASN A 283 5.94 -6.60 7.13
CA ASN A 283 5.66 -5.17 7.10
C ASN A 283 4.93 -4.67 8.35
N PHE A 284 5.55 -4.88 9.52
CA PHE A 284 4.98 -4.59 10.83
C PHE A 284 4.45 -3.15 10.95
N ALA A 285 3.24 -3.00 11.45
CA ALA A 285 2.58 -1.71 11.65
C ALA A 285 3.01 -1.07 12.98
N GLU A 286 3.89 -0.07 12.92
CA GLU A 286 4.33 0.68 14.10
C GLU A 286 3.36 1.80 14.50
N THR A 287 2.49 2.23 13.59
CA THR A 287 1.52 3.32 13.80
C THR A 287 0.16 2.96 13.24
N GLN A 288 -0.90 3.58 13.80
CA GLN A 288 -2.27 3.40 13.31
C GLN A 288 -2.43 3.76 11.83
N ASP A 289 -1.56 4.61 11.29
CA ASP A 289 -1.51 4.95 9.86
C ASP A 289 -1.12 3.74 9.00
N LEU A 290 -0.37 2.78 9.53
CA LEU A 290 0.03 1.54 8.85
C LEU A 290 -0.98 0.41 9.05
N MET A 291 -1.71 0.45 10.16
CA MET A 291 -2.88 -0.42 10.42
C MET A 291 -3.99 -0.06 9.43
N ASN A 292 -4.78 -1.04 8.98
CA ASN A 292 -5.80 -0.92 7.90
C ASN A 292 -5.27 -1.00 6.46
N GLY A 293 -4.25 -1.81 6.19
CA GLY A 293 -3.84 -2.13 4.82
C GLY A 293 -3.09 -1.02 4.09
N ARG A 294 -2.50 -0.04 4.81
CA ARG A 294 -1.58 0.93 4.19
C ARG A 294 -0.16 0.39 4.05
N ALA A 295 0.20 -0.66 4.79
CA ALA A 295 1.38 -1.48 4.52
C ALA A 295 1.17 -2.34 3.26
N SER A 296 2.22 -2.51 2.44
CA SER A 296 2.23 -3.46 1.32
C SER A 296 2.25 -4.89 1.86
N ARG A 297 1.36 -5.76 1.35
CA ARG A 297 1.27 -7.19 1.71
C ARG A 297 1.68 -8.10 0.55
N THR A 298 2.56 -7.61 -0.33
CA THR A 298 2.88 -8.22 -1.63
C THR A 298 3.51 -9.61 -1.57
N THR A 299 4.28 -9.89 -0.51
CA THR A 299 4.97 -11.18 -0.24
C THR A 299 4.65 -11.71 1.16
N HIS A 300 3.58 -11.20 1.78
CA HIS A 300 3.10 -11.69 3.07
C HIS A 300 2.77 -13.19 2.97
N PRO A 301 3.01 -14.03 4.01
CA PRO A 301 2.76 -15.48 3.95
C PRO A 301 1.36 -15.84 3.47
N GLN A 302 0.33 -15.14 3.96
CA GLN A 302 -1.04 -15.35 3.51
C GLN A 302 -1.26 -14.96 2.03
N THR A 303 -0.58 -13.93 1.52
CA THR A 303 -0.61 -13.59 0.08
C THR A 303 0.01 -14.71 -0.74
N ILE A 304 1.18 -15.21 -0.33
CA ILE A 304 1.87 -16.32 -0.99
C ILE A 304 0.97 -17.55 -1.03
N ARG A 305 0.38 -17.93 0.10
CA ARG A 305 -0.54 -19.06 0.20
C ARG A 305 -1.74 -18.95 -0.75
N ARG A 306 -2.38 -17.78 -0.80
CA ARG A 306 -3.54 -17.54 -1.69
C ARG A 306 -3.16 -17.62 -3.16
N LEU A 307 -1.95 -17.18 -3.52
CA LEU A 307 -1.43 -17.33 -4.87
C LEU A 307 -1.11 -18.79 -5.22
N GLU A 308 -0.56 -19.56 -4.28
CA GLU A 308 -0.36 -21.01 -4.48
C GLU A 308 -1.67 -21.75 -4.71
N GLU A 309 -2.72 -21.43 -3.96
CA GLU A 309 -4.06 -22.01 -4.14
C GLU A 309 -4.60 -21.69 -5.53
N LEU A 310 -4.51 -20.42 -5.96
CA LEU A 310 -4.91 -20.00 -7.30
C LEU A 310 -4.10 -20.72 -8.39
N PHE A 311 -2.78 -20.78 -8.25
CA PHE A 311 -1.89 -21.38 -9.25
C PHE A 311 -2.03 -22.90 -9.31
N THR A 312 -2.23 -23.55 -8.17
CA THR A 312 -2.56 -24.99 -8.10
C THR A 312 -3.87 -25.27 -8.85
N ALA A 313 -4.89 -24.43 -8.65
CA ALA A 313 -6.17 -24.58 -9.35
C ALA A 313 -6.06 -24.32 -10.86
N ILE A 314 -5.23 -23.37 -11.30
CA ILE A 314 -4.98 -23.10 -12.72
C ILE A 314 -4.22 -24.24 -13.40
N ALA A 315 -3.19 -24.76 -12.73
CA ALA A 315 -2.37 -25.84 -13.23
C ALA A 315 -3.06 -27.21 -13.15
N GLU A 316 -4.11 -27.34 -12.32
CA GLU A 316 -4.75 -28.63 -11.98
C GLU A 316 -3.75 -29.64 -11.36
N GLU A 317 -2.69 -29.13 -10.75
CA GLU A 317 -1.62 -29.88 -10.09
C GLU A 317 -0.97 -29.02 -8.99
N PRO A 318 -0.37 -29.62 -7.95
CA PRO A 318 0.26 -28.86 -6.86
C PRO A 318 1.31 -27.88 -7.38
N PHE A 319 1.21 -26.62 -6.93
CA PHE A 319 2.17 -25.58 -7.26
C PHE A 319 2.58 -24.78 -6.02
N THR A 320 3.89 -24.54 -5.84
CA THR A 320 4.45 -23.92 -4.64
C THR A 320 5.24 -22.65 -4.97
N ILE A 321 5.17 -21.66 -4.08
CA ILE A 321 5.93 -20.42 -4.17
C ILE A 321 6.88 -20.38 -2.97
N HIS A 322 8.16 -20.61 -3.20
CA HIS A 322 9.16 -20.57 -2.14
C HIS A 322 9.62 -19.13 -1.89
N ASN A 323 9.63 -18.69 -0.63
CA ASN A 323 10.37 -17.50 -0.20
C ASN A 323 11.48 -17.86 0.81
N PRO A 324 12.67 -18.29 0.34
CA PRO A 324 13.76 -18.69 1.24
C PRO A 324 14.24 -17.57 2.17
N TYR A 325 13.94 -16.31 1.85
CA TYR A 325 14.42 -15.14 2.60
C TYR A 325 13.42 -14.65 3.65
N PHE A 326 12.32 -15.37 3.85
CA PHE A 326 11.31 -14.99 4.83
C PHE A 326 11.87 -14.88 6.26
N PHE A 327 12.87 -15.69 6.65
CA PHE A 327 13.53 -15.59 7.97
C PHE A 327 14.89 -14.87 7.93
N LYS A 328 15.13 -14.09 6.89
CA LYS A 328 16.30 -13.21 6.75
C LYS A 328 15.89 -11.76 6.90
N THR A 329 16.75 -10.96 7.52
CA THR A 329 16.67 -9.50 7.47
C THR A 329 17.31 -8.96 6.18
N LYS A 330 17.15 -7.67 5.89
CA LYS A 330 17.87 -7.04 4.78
C LYS A 330 19.40 -7.10 4.97
N THR A 331 19.90 -7.01 6.20
CA THR A 331 21.33 -7.20 6.51
C THR A 331 21.78 -8.63 6.19
N ASP A 332 20.98 -9.64 6.55
CA ASP A 332 21.29 -11.05 6.23
C ASP A 332 21.38 -11.25 4.70
N VAL A 333 20.52 -10.55 3.94
CA VAL A 333 20.57 -10.53 2.46
C VAL A 333 21.88 -9.91 1.94
N VAL A 334 22.33 -8.79 2.52
CA VAL A 334 23.64 -8.19 2.17
C VAL A 334 24.78 -9.15 2.51
N GLU A 335 24.72 -9.81 3.67
CA GLU A 335 25.72 -10.79 4.12
C GLU A 335 25.80 -12.02 3.19
N VAL A 336 24.71 -12.41 2.52
CA VAL A 336 24.76 -13.44 1.46
C VAL A 336 25.66 -12.99 0.31
N ILE A 337 25.52 -11.74 -0.17
CA ILE A 337 26.36 -11.21 -1.25
C ILE A 337 27.83 -11.13 -0.81
N LYS A 338 28.07 -10.69 0.42
CA LYS A 338 29.40 -10.61 1.04
C LYS A 338 30.07 -11.98 1.16
N THR A 339 29.37 -12.96 1.71
CA THR A 339 29.89 -14.32 1.93
C THR A 339 30.25 -15.01 0.62
N ASN A 340 29.51 -14.73 -0.45
CA ASN A 340 29.78 -15.25 -1.79
C ASN A 340 30.83 -14.42 -2.58
N ASN A 341 31.46 -13.42 -1.96
CA ASN A 341 32.44 -12.53 -2.60
C ASN A 341 31.90 -11.87 -3.89
N ARG A 342 30.69 -11.30 -3.81
CA ARG A 342 30.01 -10.62 -4.93
C ARG A 342 29.59 -9.18 -4.64
N LEU A 343 30.29 -8.51 -3.71
CA LEU A 343 29.99 -7.12 -3.33
C LEU A 343 30.20 -6.13 -4.47
N ASP A 344 30.95 -6.51 -5.51
CA ASP A 344 31.08 -5.78 -6.76
C ASP A 344 29.75 -5.60 -7.51
N LEU A 345 28.74 -6.43 -7.25
CA LEU A 345 27.41 -6.32 -7.86
C LEU A 345 26.43 -5.46 -7.04
N LEU A 346 26.82 -5.04 -5.83
CA LEU A 346 25.93 -4.36 -4.89
C LEU A 346 25.40 -3.03 -5.45
N ASP A 347 26.29 -2.21 -6.01
CA ASP A 347 25.98 -0.88 -6.55
C ASP A 347 25.06 -0.90 -7.78
N SER A 348 25.07 -2.02 -8.49
CA SER A 348 24.30 -2.26 -9.70
C SER A 348 22.85 -2.65 -9.41
N SER A 349 22.53 -3.01 -8.16
CA SER A 349 21.18 -3.33 -7.71
C SER A 349 20.39 -2.11 -7.24
N VAL A 350 19.06 -2.13 -7.43
CA VAL A 350 18.17 -1.01 -7.10
C VAL A 350 17.04 -1.45 -6.18
N SER A 351 17.08 -1.02 -4.92
CA SER A 351 16.03 -1.29 -3.93
C SER A 351 14.94 -0.20 -3.90
N CYS A 352 15.18 0.96 -4.52
CA CYS A 352 14.28 2.10 -4.43
C CYS A 352 12.87 1.81 -5.00
N SER A 353 11.83 2.05 -4.19
CA SER A 353 10.42 1.84 -4.55
C SER A 353 9.76 3.03 -5.26
N THR A 354 10.38 4.21 -5.22
CA THR A 354 9.86 5.42 -5.89
C THR A 354 9.88 5.23 -7.41
N THR A 355 8.77 5.55 -8.08
CA THR A 355 8.60 5.34 -9.53
C THR A 355 8.45 6.60 -10.34
N ARG A 356 8.35 7.77 -9.68
CA ARG A 356 8.28 9.10 -10.30
C ARG A 356 9.39 10.00 -9.76
N ASN A 357 9.62 11.13 -10.45
CA ASN A 357 10.54 12.19 -10.00
C ASN A 357 11.92 11.67 -9.56
N LYS A 358 12.46 10.67 -10.29
CA LYS A 358 13.83 10.24 -10.09
C LYS A 358 14.74 11.26 -10.75
N GLU A 359 15.63 11.84 -9.97
CA GLU A 359 16.64 12.75 -10.49
C GLU A 359 17.59 12.02 -11.44
N PRO A 360 17.97 12.64 -12.57
CA PRO A 360 18.93 12.06 -13.50
C PRO A 360 20.27 11.73 -12.80
N GLY A 361 20.80 10.54 -13.05
CA GLY A 361 22.11 10.12 -12.54
C GLY A 361 22.09 9.34 -11.22
N ASN A 362 20.98 9.34 -10.47
CA ASN A 362 20.84 8.53 -9.26
C ASN A 362 19.88 7.35 -9.47
N THR A 363 20.19 6.21 -8.87
CA THR A 363 19.32 5.02 -8.92
C THR A 363 18.32 4.99 -7.75
N HIS A 364 18.71 5.60 -6.62
CA HIS A 364 17.97 5.64 -5.38
C HIS A 364 17.55 7.06 -5.00
N CYS A 365 16.30 7.24 -4.56
CA CYS A 365 15.85 8.53 -4.06
C CYS A 365 16.42 8.85 -2.67
N GLY A 366 16.76 7.82 -1.89
CA GLY A 366 17.27 7.95 -0.52
C GLY A 366 16.26 8.34 0.55
N LYS A 367 14.99 8.52 0.16
CA LYS A 367 13.90 8.99 1.03
C LYS A 367 12.86 7.92 1.33
N CYS A 368 12.71 6.91 0.47
CA CYS A 368 11.71 5.86 0.66
C CYS A 368 12.18 4.80 1.67
N SER A 369 11.23 4.08 2.28
CA SER A 369 11.52 3.04 3.28
C SER A 369 12.54 2.00 2.80
N GLN A 370 12.42 1.55 1.54
CA GLN A 370 13.35 0.59 0.95
C GLN A 370 14.78 1.14 0.74
N CYS A 371 14.95 2.46 0.57
CA CYS A 371 16.27 3.08 0.53
C CYS A 371 16.88 3.16 1.94
N ILE A 372 16.07 3.54 2.93
CA ILE A 372 16.49 3.60 4.33
C ILE A 372 16.91 2.21 4.80
N ASP A 373 16.07 1.20 4.60
CA ASP A 373 16.35 -0.19 4.99
C ASP A 373 17.63 -0.72 4.34
N ARG A 374 17.87 -0.43 3.06
CA ARG A 374 19.14 -0.74 2.38
C ARG A 374 20.34 -0.04 3.05
N ARG A 375 20.24 1.25 3.37
CA ARG A 375 21.34 1.99 4.03
C ARG A 375 21.66 1.35 5.37
N PHE A 376 20.67 1.07 6.21
CA PHE A 376 20.92 0.41 7.50
C PHE A 376 21.54 -0.98 7.33
N ALA A 377 21.03 -1.79 6.40
CA ALA A 377 21.55 -3.12 6.12
C ALA A 377 23.03 -3.12 5.70
N VAL A 378 23.40 -2.19 4.81
CA VAL A 378 24.77 -2.08 4.30
C VAL A 378 25.77 -1.68 5.38
N TYR A 379 25.41 -0.75 6.28
CA TYR A 379 26.28 -0.36 7.40
C TYR A 379 26.32 -1.44 8.49
N ALA A 380 25.22 -2.15 8.74
CA ALA A 380 25.20 -3.28 9.65
C ALA A 380 26.12 -4.43 9.17
N ALA A 381 26.18 -4.64 7.85
CA ALA A 381 27.07 -5.61 7.21
C ALA A 381 28.51 -5.10 7.00
N GLU A 382 28.80 -3.84 7.32
CA GLU A 382 30.12 -3.19 7.17
C GLU A 382 30.65 -3.22 5.72
N VAL A 383 29.77 -2.95 4.76
CA VAL A 383 30.08 -2.92 3.32
C VAL A 383 29.72 -1.60 2.64
N GLU A 384 29.57 -0.52 3.41
CA GLU A 384 29.18 0.82 2.97
C GLU A 384 30.00 1.35 1.80
N LYS A 385 31.28 0.99 1.70
CA LYS A 385 32.15 1.37 0.59
C LYS A 385 31.66 0.92 -0.80
N TYR A 386 30.82 -0.13 -0.86
CA TYR A 386 30.24 -0.66 -2.11
C TYR A 386 28.88 -0.03 -2.45
N ASP A 387 28.36 0.87 -1.59
CA ASP A 387 27.04 1.50 -1.75
C ASP A 387 27.14 3.04 -1.76
N GLU A 388 28.33 3.60 -1.56
CA GLU A 388 28.58 5.04 -1.49
C GLU A 388 29.00 5.70 -2.82
N ASN A 389 28.87 5.01 -3.95
CA ASN A 389 29.26 5.47 -5.29
C ASN A 389 28.30 6.53 -5.90
N GLY A 390 27.72 7.42 -5.09
CA GLY A 390 26.78 8.44 -5.57
C GLY A 390 25.41 7.91 -5.99
N LEU A 391 24.99 6.75 -5.47
CA LEU A 391 23.74 6.08 -5.85
C LEU A 391 22.47 6.85 -5.43
N TYR A 392 22.59 7.64 -4.36
CA TYR A 392 21.49 8.28 -3.66
C TYR A 392 21.38 9.76 -4.04
N HIS A 393 20.18 10.17 -4.45
CA HIS A 393 19.88 11.58 -4.67
C HIS A 393 19.89 12.39 -3.36
N PHE A 394 19.35 11.80 -2.28
CA PHE A 394 19.41 12.34 -0.93
C PHE A 394 20.03 11.31 -0.01
N ASP A 395 21.03 11.67 0.79
CA ASP A 395 21.65 10.79 1.76
C ASP A 395 21.46 11.38 3.16
N PHE A 396 20.57 10.77 3.95
CA PHE A 396 20.26 11.25 5.30
C PHE A 396 21.47 11.26 6.25
N LEU A 397 22.56 10.57 5.91
CA LEU A 397 23.81 10.62 6.67
C LEU A 397 24.66 11.85 6.36
N LYS A 398 24.53 12.42 5.16
CA LYS A 398 25.42 13.49 4.65
C LYS A 398 24.70 14.84 4.52
N ASP A 399 23.43 14.81 4.12
CA ASP A 399 22.61 15.97 3.80
C ASP A 399 21.82 16.51 5.01
N ASP A 400 21.35 17.74 4.89
CA ASP A 400 20.47 18.36 5.88
C ASP A 400 19.08 17.69 5.87
N LEU A 401 18.64 17.24 7.03
CA LEU A 401 17.36 16.57 7.22
C LEU A 401 16.25 17.59 7.43
N GLU A 402 15.77 18.19 6.35
CA GLU A 402 14.76 19.26 6.40
C GLU A 402 13.32 18.73 6.44
N SER A 403 13.04 17.66 5.68
CA SER A 403 11.69 17.12 5.50
C SER A 403 11.17 16.37 6.74
N ASP A 404 10.03 16.80 7.27
CA ASP A 404 9.38 16.14 8.41
C ASP A 404 8.87 14.73 8.10
N VAL A 405 8.50 14.46 6.83
CA VAL A 405 8.12 13.11 6.38
C VAL A 405 9.29 12.13 6.51
N ILE A 406 10.49 12.55 6.11
CA ILE A 406 11.70 11.72 6.23
C ILE A 406 12.08 11.55 7.70
N LYS A 407 11.97 12.62 8.51
CA LYS A 407 12.22 12.54 9.96
C LYS A 407 11.28 11.53 10.62
N LYS A 408 9.98 11.59 10.32
CA LYS A 408 8.97 10.64 10.81
C LYS A 408 9.37 9.21 10.42
N LEU A 409 9.65 8.97 9.14
CA LEU A 409 10.00 7.64 8.64
C LEU A 409 11.27 7.05 9.30
N LEU A 410 12.35 7.84 9.42
CA LEU A 410 13.58 7.40 10.11
C LEU A 410 13.33 7.15 11.60
N THR A 411 12.54 8.01 12.25
CA THR A 411 12.19 7.88 13.66
C THR A 411 11.38 6.60 13.91
N GLU A 412 10.37 6.33 13.08
CA GLU A 412 9.53 5.13 13.17
C GLU A 412 10.31 3.86 12.90
N TYR A 413 11.20 3.87 11.90
CA TYR A 413 12.06 2.72 11.58
C TYR A 413 12.98 2.35 12.75
N ILE A 414 13.59 3.33 13.42
CA ILE A 414 14.43 3.10 14.61
C ILE A 414 13.58 2.71 15.83
N ARG A 415 12.39 3.29 15.98
CA ARG A 415 11.46 2.97 17.07
C ARG A 415 11.00 1.52 16.99
N LEU A 416 10.61 1.04 15.81
CA LEU A 416 10.20 -0.35 15.58
C LEU A 416 11.30 -1.33 16.03
N ALA A 417 12.54 -1.12 15.59
CA ALA A 417 13.69 -1.92 16.01
C ALA A 417 13.94 -1.84 17.53
N GLN A 418 13.78 -0.67 18.14
CA GLN A 418 13.91 -0.54 19.59
C GLN A 418 12.81 -1.29 20.35
N ASN A 419 11.57 -1.29 19.85
CA ASN A 419 10.46 -1.96 20.50
C ASN A 419 10.66 -3.48 20.50
N PHE A 420 11.07 -4.04 19.36
CA PHE A 420 11.48 -5.44 19.28
C PHE A 420 12.56 -5.78 20.33
N ALA A 421 13.64 -5.00 20.42
CA ALA A 421 14.72 -5.26 21.37
C ALA A 421 14.32 -5.20 22.85
N LYS A 422 13.25 -4.48 23.21
CA LYS A 422 12.80 -4.32 24.60
C LYS A 422 11.89 -5.45 25.09
N GLN A 423 11.33 -6.23 24.17
CA GLN A 423 10.29 -7.21 24.47
C GLN A 423 10.86 -8.62 24.55
N ASP A 424 10.41 -9.37 25.55
CA ASP A 424 10.49 -10.82 25.50
C ASP A 424 9.47 -11.39 24.50
N ILE A 425 9.51 -12.70 24.27
CA ILE A 425 8.64 -13.34 23.27
C ILE A 425 7.15 -13.18 23.60
N ASP A 426 6.79 -13.21 24.88
CA ASP A 426 5.40 -13.11 25.34
C ASP A 426 4.87 -11.68 25.14
N GLY A 427 5.61 -10.66 25.59
CA GLY A 427 5.23 -9.26 25.39
C GLY A 427 5.20 -8.87 23.91
N TRP A 428 6.12 -9.41 23.11
CA TRP A 428 6.10 -9.21 21.65
C TRP A 428 4.86 -9.85 21.01
N TYR A 429 4.49 -11.07 21.42
CA TYR A 429 3.30 -11.74 20.93
C TYR A 429 2.02 -10.99 21.31
N GLU A 430 1.90 -10.52 22.55
CA GLU A 430 0.73 -9.77 23.01
C GLU A 430 0.52 -8.48 22.18
N GLU A 431 1.58 -7.70 21.99
CA GLU A 431 1.53 -6.46 21.21
C GLU A 431 1.23 -6.70 19.72
N ARG A 432 1.76 -7.78 19.15
CA ARG A 432 1.70 -8.07 17.71
C ARG A 432 0.70 -9.18 17.34
N SER A 433 -0.15 -9.58 18.28
CA SER A 433 -1.08 -10.71 18.14
C SER A 433 -1.93 -10.65 16.87
N SER A 434 -2.43 -9.47 16.50
CA SER A 434 -3.24 -9.30 15.28
C SER A 434 -2.47 -9.61 14.00
N GLU A 435 -1.22 -9.16 13.89
CA GLU A 435 -0.35 -9.40 12.74
C GLU A 435 0.12 -10.87 12.69
N ILE A 436 0.40 -11.46 13.85
CA ILE A 436 0.86 -12.84 13.97
C ILE A 436 -0.24 -13.83 13.57
N VAL A 437 -1.46 -13.66 14.06
CA VAL A 437 -2.60 -14.53 13.72
C VAL A 437 -2.89 -14.54 12.22
N GLU A 438 -2.66 -13.42 11.51
CA GLU A 438 -2.83 -13.35 10.05
C GLU A 438 -1.81 -14.22 9.27
N MET A 439 -0.66 -14.57 9.86
CA MET A 439 0.43 -15.25 9.15
C MET A 439 0.87 -16.60 9.73
N ILE A 440 0.64 -16.88 11.01
CA ILE A 440 1.28 -17.99 11.73
C ILE A 440 1.00 -19.37 11.13
N ASP A 441 -0.18 -19.54 10.52
CA ASP A 441 -0.58 -20.79 9.87
C ASP A 441 0.10 -21.02 8.52
N PHE A 442 0.71 -19.99 7.94
CA PHE A 442 1.31 -20.00 6.61
C PHE A 442 2.83 -19.97 6.64
N ILE A 443 3.43 -20.18 7.81
CA ILE A 443 4.87 -20.08 8.06
C ILE A 443 5.44 -21.47 8.35
N ASP A 444 6.65 -21.73 7.86
CA ASP A 444 7.34 -23.00 8.04
C ASP A 444 7.72 -23.26 9.51
N GLY A 445 7.20 -24.35 10.07
CA GLY A 445 7.55 -24.87 11.39
C GLY A 445 6.64 -26.03 11.80
N THR A 446 7.18 -26.92 12.62
CA THR A 446 6.49 -28.14 13.08
C THR A 446 5.45 -27.85 14.16
N THR A 447 5.69 -26.82 14.97
CA THR A 447 4.80 -26.37 16.05
C THR A 447 4.57 -24.88 15.96
N GLU A 448 3.45 -24.39 16.52
CA GLU A 448 3.16 -22.96 16.62
C GLU A 448 4.27 -22.21 17.36
N TYR A 449 4.76 -22.77 18.47
CA TYR A 449 5.87 -22.22 19.24
C TYR A 449 7.14 -22.06 18.39
N GLU A 450 7.50 -23.05 17.57
CA GLU A 450 8.67 -22.96 16.67
C GLU A 450 8.50 -21.82 15.65
N ARG A 451 7.30 -21.65 15.10
CA ARG A 451 7.01 -20.57 14.13
C ARG A 451 7.10 -19.20 14.80
N LEU A 452 6.53 -19.05 16.00
CA LEU A 452 6.60 -17.85 16.81
C LEU A 452 8.05 -17.51 17.17
N ASP A 453 8.83 -18.49 17.64
CA ASP A 453 10.24 -18.33 17.98
C ASP A 453 11.08 -17.87 16.78
N LYS A 454 10.86 -18.44 15.58
CA LYS A 454 11.55 -18.00 14.36
C LYS A 454 11.23 -16.54 14.01
N LEU A 455 9.96 -16.13 14.11
CA LEU A 455 9.55 -14.75 13.87
C LEU A 455 10.14 -13.79 14.90
N TYR A 456 10.06 -14.14 16.17
CA TYR A 456 10.65 -13.35 17.25
C TYR A 456 12.16 -13.19 17.05
N LYS A 457 12.88 -14.27 16.72
CA LYS A 457 14.33 -14.23 16.42
C LYS A 457 14.66 -13.37 15.21
N LEU A 458 13.81 -13.34 14.18
CA LEU A 458 13.95 -12.44 13.04
C LEU A 458 13.89 -10.96 13.51
N CYS A 459 12.90 -10.62 14.34
CA CYS A 459 12.73 -9.28 14.90
C CYS A 459 13.89 -8.86 15.81
N GLN A 460 14.34 -9.76 16.71
CA GLN A 460 15.51 -9.51 17.56
C GLN A 460 16.76 -9.26 16.73
N ARG A 461 17.05 -10.13 15.75
CA ARG A 461 18.21 -9.99 14.86
C ARG A 461 18.17 -8.68 14.06
N HIS A 462 17.00 -8.30 13.55
CA HIS A 462 16.83 -7.02 12.87
C HIS A 462 17.23 -5.87 13.80
N SER A 463 16.77 -5.91 15.05
CA SER A 463 17.04 -4.87 16.05
C SER A 463 18.52 -4.72 16.39
N GLU A 464 19.20 -5.85 16.63
CA GLU A 464 20.65 -5.89 16.85
C GLU A 464 21.42 -5.29 15.68
N GLN A 465 20.99 -5.61 14.45
CA GLN A 465 21.61 -5.10 13.22
C GLN A 465 21.36 -3.61 13.02
N ILE A 466 20.17 -3.09 13.36
CA ILE A 466 19.88 -1.66 13.34
C ILE A 466 20.75 -0.92 14.36
N GLU A 467 20.88 -1.45 15.58
CA GLU A 467 21.77 -0.85 16.58
C GLU A 467 23.23 -0.84 16.11
N LYS A 468 23.71 -1.96 15.55
CA LYS A 468 25.05 -2.08 14.97
C LYS A 468 25.27 -1.04 13.86
N SER A 469 24.30 -0.90 12.94
CA SER A 469 24.32 0.11 11.89
C SER A 469 24.44 1.53 12.45
N ILE A 470 23.63 1.87 13.46
CA ILE A 470 23.66 3.21 14.07
C ILE A 470 25.03 3.50 14.69
N LYS A 471 25.61 2.54 15.43
CA LYS A 471 26.96 2.68 15.99
C LYS A 471 27.98 2.96 14.89
N ARG A 472 27.97 2.15 13.82
CA ARG A 472 28.86 2.31 12.67
C ARG A 472 28.70 3.65 11.96
N MET A 473 27.46 4.10 11.73
CA MET A 473 27.17 5.39 11.13
C MET A 473 27.70 6.55 11.98
N ARG A 474 27.57 6.46 13.32
CA ARG A 474 28.10 7.49 14.23
C ARG A 474 29.62 7.54 14.22
N ASP A 475 30.28 6.38 14.23
CA ASP A 475 31.74 6.32 14.19
C ASP A 475 32.32 6.99 12.94
N ILE A 476 31.63 6.88 11.80
CA ILE A 476 32.05 7.45 10.52
C ILE A 476 31.71 8.94 10.41
N TYR A 477 30.48 9.34 10.76
CA TYR A 477 29.94 10.66 10.42
C TYR A 477 29.73 11.62 11.60
N ASP A 478 29.71 11.11 12.83
CA ASP A 478 29.38 11.84 14.07
C ASP A 478 30.43 11.57 15.15
N SER A 479 31.71 11.53 14.75
CA SER A 479 32.84 11.43 15.67
C SER A 479 32.83 12.58 16.68
N PRO A 480 33.33 12.41 17.93
CA PRO A 480 33.37 13.48 18.93
C PRO A 480 34.08 14.78 18.48
N TYR A 481 34.94 14.70 17.46
CA TYR A 481 35.64 15.86 16.88
C TYR A 481 35.04 16.34 15.55
N ALA A 482 33.99 15.69 15.06
CA ALA A 482 33.30 16.09 13.85
C ALA A 482 32.64 17.47 14.03
N THR A 483 32.58 18.25 12.95
CA THR A 483 31.89 19.54 12.99
C THR A 483 30.40 19.31 13.24
N CYS A 484 29.85 19.99 14.26
CA CYS A 484 28.43 19.90 14.56
C CYS A 484 27.60 20.43 13.39
N LYS A 485 26.72 19.56 12.85
CA LYS A 485 25.73 19.90 11.82
C LYS A 485 24.34 19.88 12.45
N PRO A 486 23.72 21.03 12.80
CA PRO A 486 22.47 21.05 13.56
C PRO A 486 21.30 20.35 12.89
N LYS A 487 21.28 20.32 11.55
CA LYS A 487 20.23 19.69 10.75
C LYS A 487 20.54 18.23 10.37
N SER A 488 21.58 17.61 10.91
CA SER A 488 21.93 16.23 10.56
C SER A 488 20.96 15.22 11.19
N PHE A 489 20.92 14.01 10.61
CA PHE A 489 20.28 12.84 11.21
C PHE A 489 20.71 12.60 12.67
N PHE A 490 22.01 12.78 12.94
CA PHE A 490 22.59 12.58 14.26
C PHE A 490 22.06 13.59 15.29
N ASN A 491 21.93 14.88 14.92
CA ASN A 491 21.46 15.91 15.84
C ASN A 491 19.93 16.01 15.93
N LEU A 492 19.19 15.69 14.87
CA LEU A 492 17.74 15.82 14.86
C LEU A 492 16.99 14.55 15.30
N ILE A 493 17.61 13.37 15.18
CA ILE A 493 16.97 12.09 15.53
C ILE A 493 17.71 11.37 16.64
N LEU A 494 19.01 11.10 16.47
CA LEU A 494 19.76 10.27 17.41
C LEU A 494 20.07 10.98 18.73
N GLY A 495 20.53 12.22 18.68
CA GLY A 495 20.86 13.07 19.83
C GLY A 495 19.69 13.26 20.79
N PRO A 496 18.53 13.80 20.34
CA PRO A 496 17.34 13.96 21.17
C PRO A 496 16.58 12.66 21.43
N ARG A 497 17.02 11.55 20.83
CA ARG A 497 16.36 10.23 20.89
C ARG A 497 14.88 10.32 20.52
N SER A 498 14.56 10.99 19.42
CA SER A 498 13.18 11.25 18.97
C SER A 498 12.32 9.97 18.87
N TYR A 499 12.97 8.82 18.64
CA TYR A 499 12.34 7.50 18.58
C TYR A 499 11.90 6.96 19.96
N GLN A 500 12.49 7.42 21.06
CA GLN A 500 12.08 7.06 22.44
C GLN A 500 10.95 7.95 22.98
N GLN A 501 10.73 9.11 22.36
CA GLN A 501 9.71 10.03 22.81
C GLN A 501 8.35 9.44 22.49
N GLU A 502 7.44 9.48 23.47
CA GLU A 502 6.04 9.14 23.24
C GLU A 502 5.54 9.95 22.05
N ILE A 503 4.88 9.27 21.12
CA ILE A 503 4.09 9.97 20.11
C ILE A 503 3.08 10.73 20.94
N LYS A 504 3.24 12.06 21.05
CA LYS A 504 2.09 12.90 21.37
C LYS A 504 1.12 12.59 20.26
N THR A 505 0.17 11.70 20.53
CA THR A 505 -1.01 11.55 19.71
C THR A 505 -1.57 12.96 19.74
N THR A 506 -1.25 13.72 18.71
CA THR A 506 -2.07 14.85 18.35
C THR A 506 -3.34 14.10 18.01
N ILE A 507 -4.21 13.98 19.01
CA ILE A 507 -5.63 13.87 18.73
C ILE A 507 -5.82 15.09 17.86
N ILE A 508 -5.75 14.89 16.54
CA ILE A 508 -6.32 15.81 15.58
C ILE A 508 -7.74 15.87 16.13
N GLU A 509 -8.06 16.93 16.86
CA GLU A 509 -9.41 17.17 17.31
C GLU A 509 -10.21 17.00 16.03
N LYS A 510 -11.01 15.93 15.95
CA LYS A 510 -11.93 15.71 14.83
C LYS A 510 -12.50 17.09 14.53
N PRO A 511 -12.41 17.61 13.29
CA PRO A 511 -12.89 18.95 13.00
C PRO A 511 -14.28 19.04 13.62
N LYS A 512 -14.42 19.91 14.63
CA LYS A 512 -15.61 19.96 15.47
C LYS A 512 -16.77 20.14 14.51
N ILE A 513 -17.57 19.09 14.31
CA ILE A 513 -18.68 19.12 13.37
C ILE A 513 -19.62 20.20 13.91
N GLU A 514 -19.62 21.34 13.23
CA GLU A 514 -20.48 22.47 13.55
C GLU A 514 -21.93 22.01 13.43
N LYS A 515 -22.66 22.04 14.54
CA LYS A 515 -24.08 21.67 14.58
C LYS A 515 -24.90 22.87 14.13
N GLU A 516 -25.66 22.72 13.05
CA GLU A 516 -26.66 23.72 12.69
C GLU A 516 -27.76 23.78 13.75
N VAL A 517 -28.29 24.98 14.00
CA VAL A 517 -29.45 25.17 14.87
C VAL A 517 -30.70 24.64 14.16
N PRO A 518 -31.51 23.76 14.80
CA PRO A 518 -32.72 23.24 14.20
C PRO A 518 -33.70 24.35 13.80
N SER A 519 -34.15 24.36 12.55
CA SER A 519 -35.10 25.37 12.02
C SER A 519 -36.47 25.35 12.73
N LYS A 520 -36.89 24.20 13.25
CA LYS A 520 -38.04 24.01 14.15
C LYS A 520 -37.60 23.24 15.39
N GLY A 521 -37.09 23.94 16.40
CA GLY A 521 -36.62 23.29 17.65
C GLY A 521 -35.78 24.18 18.57
N LEU A 522 -35.43 25.40 18.15
CA LEU A 522 -34.59 26.31 18.93
C LEU A 522 -35.13 26.60 20.34
N LYS A 523 -36.44 26.81 20.54
CA LYS A 523 -37.01 27.05 21.89
C LYS A 523 -36.78 25.87 22.84
N LYS A 524 -36.96 24.64 22.35
CA LYS A 524 -36.72 23.40 23.12
C LYS A 524 -35.25 23.28 23.49
N LEU A 525 -34.35 23.50 22.53
CA LEU A 525 -32.90 23.47 22.74
C LEU A 525 -32.46 24.53 23.79
N VAL A 526 -33.04 25.73 23.74
CA VAL A 526 -32.79 26.81 24.70
C VAL A 526 -33.27 26.42 26.11
N LYS A 527 -34.46 25.83 26.22
CA LYS A 527 -35.01 25.37 27.50
C LYS A 527 -34.11 24.31 28.13
N GLU A 528 -33.75 23.26 27.39
CA GLU A 528 -32.88 22.17 27.85
C GLU A 528 -31.50 22.70 28.27
N THR A 529 -30.94 23.65 27.51
CA THR A 529 -29.67 24.28 27.85
C THR A 529 -29.78 25.10 29.15
N CYS A 530 -30.88 25.84 29.32
CA CYS A 530 -31.15 26.61 30.53
C CYS A 530 -31.30 25.71 31.77
N GLU A 531 -32.05 24.61 31.67
CA GLU A 531 -32.20 23.61 32.73
C GLU A 531 -30.85 22.99 33.12
N SER A 532 -30.01 22.69 32.13
CA SER A 532 -28.64 22.20 32.36
C SER A 532 -27.78 23.22 33.11
N LEU A 533 -27.86 24.51 32.75
CA LEU A 533 -27.12 25.58 33.43
C LEU A 533 -27.58 25.81 34.87
N ILE A 534 -28.88 25.64 35.16
CA ILE A 534 -29.41 25.66 36.53
C ILE A 534 -28.86 24.48 37.34
N LYS A 535 -28.87 23.26 36.76
CA LYS A 535 -28.31 22.06 37.41
C LYS A 535 -26.82 22.20 37.71
N GLN A 536 -26.09 22.89 36.84
CA GLN A 536 -24.67 23.22 37.03
C GLN A 536 -24.42 24.39 38.00
N LYS A 537 -25.47 24.98 38.61
CA LYS A 537 -25.40 26.18 39.45
C LYS A 537 -24.75 27.40 38.77
N LYS A 538 -24.79 27.47 37.44
CA LYS A 538 -24.34 28.65 36.67
C LYS A 538 -25.42 29.73 36.60
N ILE A 539 -26.69 29.32 36.71
CA ILE A 539 -27.82 30.23 36.94
C ILE A 539 -28.30 29.99 38.38
N THR A 540 -28.11 30.98 39.24
CA THR A 540 -28.32 30.88 40.69
C THR A 540 -29.44 31.76 41.23
N GLU A 541 -29.94 32.69 40.41
CA GLU A 541 -31.00 33.62 40.77
C GLU A 541 -31.98 33.85 39.62
N VAL A 542 -33.21 34.27 39.95
CA VAL A 542 -34.20 34.68 38.95
C VAL A 542 -33.79 36.07 38.44
N SER A 543 -33.48 36.16 37.15
CA SER A 543 -33.10 37.41 36.50
C SER A 543 -34.08 37.76 35.38
N ASN A 544 -34.35 39.05 35.20
CA ASN A 544 -35.24 39.53 34.14
C ASN A 544 -34.44 39.94 32.90
N GLU A 545 -34.88 39.49 31.73
CA GLU A 545 -34.26 39.79 30.45
C GLU A 545 -34.82 41.11 29.87
N THR A 546 -33.95 42.02 29.44
CA THR A 546 -34.35 43.25 28.76
C THR A 546 -33.54 43.47 27.48
N LYS A 547 -33.95 44.40 26.61
CA LYS A 547 -33.18 44.70 25.38
C LYS A 547 -31.72 45.10 25.64
N LYS A 548 -31.44 45.74 26.78
CA LYS A 548 -30.11 46.25 27.17
C LYS A 548 -29.35 45.33 28.14
N LYS A 549 -30.05 44.54 28.96
CA LYS A 549 -29.44 43.62 29.94
C LYS A 549 -29.90 42.19 29.62
N ARG A 550 -28.95 41.35 29.16
CA ARG A 550 -29.21 39.99 28.63
C ARG A 550 -28.51 38.90 29.45
N PRO A 551 -28.75 38.82 30.77
CA PRO A 551 -27.96 37.97 31.65
C PRO A 551 -28.17 36.48 31.35
N ILE A 552 -29.38 36.05 30.98
CA ILE A 552 -29.68 34.62 30.78
C ILE A 552 -29.42 34.21 29.33
N SER A 553 -29.91 34.98 28.36
CA SER A 553 -29.77 34.63 26.94
C SER A 553 -28.31 34.64 26.46
N SER A 554 -27.47 35.53 27.00
CA SER A 554 -26.03 35.55 26.65
C SER A 554 -25.31 34.30 27.17
N LEU A 555 -25.59 33.87 28.41
CA LEU A 555 -25.03 32.65 28.99
C LEU A 555 -25.45 31.40 28.20
N ILE A 556 -26.71 31.34 27.76
CA ILE A 556 -27.21 30.23 26.95
C ILE A 556 -26.54 30.22 25.57
N VAL A 557 -26.37 31.38 24.94
CA VAL A 557 -25.67 31.49 23.64
C VAL A 557 -24.22 31.03 23.77
N GLU A 558 -23.52 31.43 24.83
CA GLU A 558 -22.15 30.98 25.11
C GLU A 558 -22.07 29.47 25.31
N GLU A 559 -22.98 28.90 26.10
CA GLU A 559 -23.01 27.45 26.34
C GLU A 559 -23.39 26.68 25.06
N LEU A 560 -24.27 27.21 24.20
CA LEU A 560 -24.59 26.59 22.90
C LEU A 560 -23.39 26.64 21.94
N LYS A 561 -22.67 27.76 21.88
CA LYS A 561 -21.42 27.87 21.10
C LYS A 561 -20.36 26.90 21.63
N LYS A 562 -20.25 26.75 22.95
CA LYS A 562 -19.35 25.76 23.60
C LYS A 562 -19.72 24.32 23.25
N ASN A 563 -20.99 24.04 23.01
CA ASN A 563 -21.50 22.75 22.53
C ASN A 563 -21.50 22.61 20.99
N ASN A 564 -20.72 23.44 20.30
CA ASN A 564 -20.48 23.45 18.85
C ASN A 564 -21.70 23.79 17.97
N TYR A 565 -22.68 24.56 18.48
CA TYR A 565 -23.77 25.06 17.63
C TYR A 565 -23.38 26.36 16.89
N VAL A 566 -23.72 26.44 15.60
CA VAL A 566 -23.58 27.68 14.81
C VAL A 566 -24.73 28.63 15.12
N ILE A 567 -24.48 29.57 16.02
CA ILE A 567 -25.48 30.56 16.44
C ILE A 567 -25.35 31.83 15.58
N THR A 568 -26.30 32.06 14.67
CA THR A 568 -26.39 33.31 13.92
C THR A 568 -26.91 34.46 14.78
N LYS A 569 -26.67 35.71 14.37
CA LYS A 569 -27.23 36.90 15.04
C LYS A 569 -28.76 36.89 15.12
N LYS A 570 -29.42 36.24 14.16
CA LYS A 570 -30.88 36.01 14.18
C LYS A 570 -31.26 35.08 15.33
N ASN A 571 -30.52 33.98 15.51
CA ASN A 571 -30.74 33.03 16.60
C ASN A 571 -30.53 33.70 17.96
N GLU A 572 -29.46 34.48 18.15
CA GLU A 572 -29.23 35.21 19.42
C GLU A 572 -30.39 36.15 19.77
N ASN A 573 -30.91 36.87 18.78
CA ASN A 573 -32.06 37.75 18.99
C ASN A 573 -33.33 36.97 19.34
N THR A 574 -33.56 35.82 18.70
CA THR A 574 -34.70 34.93 19.01
C THR A 574 -34.59 34.34 20.41
N ILE A 575 -33.41 33.90 20.84
CA ILE A 575 -33.18 33.38 22.20
C ILE A 575 -33.48 34.47 23.24
N ASN A 576 -32.99 35.69 23.01
CA ASN A 576 -33.28 36.82 23.89
C ASN A 576 -34.78 37.17 23.93
N ASP A 577 -35.47 37.07 22.79
CA ASP A 577 -36.91 37.32 22.73
C ASP A 577 -37.71 36.27 23.52
N TYR A 578 -37.29 35.01 23.60
CA TYR A 578 -37.98 34.01 24.43
C TYR A 578 -38.08 34.40 25.90
N PHE A 579 -36.99 34.93 26.47
CA PHE A 579 -37.00 35.38 27.87
C PHE A 579 -37.65 36.77 28.01
N ARG A 580 -37.39 37.71 27.08
CA ARG A 580 -37.98 39.06 27.14
C ARG A 580 -39.50 39.06 26.97
N LYS A 581 -40.01 38.22 26.06
CA LYS A 581 -41.46 38.05 25.83
C LYS A 581 -42.06 37.00 26.75
N PHE A 582 -41.31 36.53 27.74
CA PHE A 582 -41.81 35.64 28.79
C PHE A 582 -42.30 34.27 28.30
N GLU A 583 -41.88 33.87 27.10
CA GLU A 583 -42.15 32.55 26.52
C GLU A 583 -41.37 31.45 27.24
N LEU A 584 -40.20 31.78 27.81
CA LEU A 584 -39.46 30.98 28.78
C LEU A 584 -39.16 31.86 30.01
N ARG A 585 -39.37 31.33 31.21
CA ARG A 585 -39.08 32.03 32.47
C ARG A 585 -38.34 31.13 33.44
N ILE A 586 -37.46 31.72 34.24
CA ILE A 586 -36.86 31.03 35.39
C ILE A 586 -37.67 31.45 36.61
N ILE A 587 -38.25 30.48 37.30
CA ILE A 587 -39.03 30.71 38.51
C ILE A 587 -38.40 29.97 39.68
N LYS A 588 -38.60 30.50 40.89
CA LYS A 588 -38.19 29.83 42.13
C LYS A 588 -39.40 29.17 42.75
N GLU A 589 -39.37 27.84 42.85
CA GLU A 589 -40.45 27.08 43.49
C GLU A 589 -40.47 27.30 45.00
N LYS A 590 -41.58 26.92 45.66
CA LYS A 590 -41.71 26.95 47.13
C LYS A 590 -40.65 26.10 47.84
N SER A 591 -40.10 25.10 47.16
CA SER A 591 -38.98 24.25 47.60
C SER A 591 -37.62 24.96 47.61
N GLY A 592 -37.53 26.17 47.05
CA GLY A 592 -36.30 26.94 46.91
C GLY A 592 -35.50 26.65 45.63
N ASN A 593 -35.90 25.65 44.83
CA ASN A 593 -35.25 25.29 43.58
C ASN A 593 -35.66 26.21 42.42
N LEU A 594 -34.73 26.45 41.49
CA LEU A 594 -35.01 27.16 40.24
C LEU A 594 -35.46 26.16 39.17
N VAL A 595 -36.52 26.50 38.44
CA VAL A 595 -37.03 25.70 37.32
C VAL A 595 -37.33 26.60 36.12
N VAL A 596 -37.27 26.02 34.91
CA VAL A 596 -37.60 26.73 33.67
C VAL A 596 -39.05 26.46 33.29
N GLU A 597 -39.88 27.48 33.43
CA GLU A 597 -41.28 27.47 32.99
C GLU A 597 -41.35 27.79 31.49
N ASP A 598 -42.03 26.94 30.73
CA ASP A 598 -42.32 27.16 29.32
C ASP A 598 -43.80 27.51 29.16
N ASN A 599 -44.08 28.79 28.94
CA ASN A 599 -45.43 29.27 28.76
C ASN A 599 -45.86 29.01 27.32
N HIS A 600 -46.51 27.87 27.10
CA HIS A 600 -47.21 27.55 25.86
C HIS A 600 -48.56 28.28 25.81
N THR A 601 -48.55 29.63 25.80
CA THR A 601 -49.62 30.50 25.26
C THR A 601 -49.30 31.98 25.48
N ALA A 602 -49.00 32.68 24.38
CA ALA A 602 -49.79 33.81 23.91
C ALA A 602 -49.34 34.14 22.47
N ARG A 603 -50.30 34.16 21.55
CA ARG A 603 -50.19 34.90 20.28
C ARG A 603 -49.91 36.36 20.54
#